data_AF-A0A3B4C8F0-F1
#
_entry.id   AF-A0A3B4C8F0-F1
#
_cell.length_a   1.000
_cell.length_b   1.000
_cell.length_c   1.000
_cell.angle_alpha   90.00
_cell.angle_beta   90.00
_cell.angle_gamma   90.00
#
_symmetry.space_group_name_H-M   'P 1'
#
loop_
_entity.id
_entity.type
_entity.pdbx_description
1 polymer ?
#
loop_
_entity_poly.entity_id
_entity_poly.type
_entity_poly.pdbx_seq_one_letter_code
_entity_poly.pdbx_strand_id
1 'polypeptide(L)'
;MEKESCLEVSWVKTLQWLNKTTDESFGYRQWFYQTCTEFGFYQTCEDSSCPFSRMMTLQSQTQLCSLLFNIPQYTLSANIDFTNQYYGGDQPQTHRVLYVNGDIDPWMPLSVVRNGTGEDKQRAVLIQGSAHCADMNSLRPSDRTSLKQGRVSAWLKSAALEYRD
;
A
#
# COMPACT_ATOMS: atom_id res chain seq x y z
N MET A 1 -11.41 21.83 -28.80
CA MET A 1 -11.43 20.88 -27.67
C MET A 1 -11.64 19.51 -28.27
N GLU A 2 -10.63 18.65 -28.25
CA GLU A 2 -10.82 17.23 -28.58
C GLU A 2 -11.82 16.63 -27.60
N LYS A 3 -12.77 15.86 -28.12
CA LYS A 3 -13.72 15.11 -27.31
C LYS A 3 -12.93 13.98 -26.67
N GLU A 4 -12.52 14.14 -25.41
CA GLU A 4 -11.93 13.04 -24.67
C GLU A 4 -12.93 11.87 -24.67
N SER A 5 -12.48 10.71 -25.13
CA SER A 5 -13.26 9.48 -25.05
C SER A 5 -13.52 9.16 -23.59
N CYS A 6 -14.76 8.84 -23.24
CA CYS A 6 -15.08 8.39 -21.89
C CYS A 6 -14.23 7.16 -21.54
N LEU A 7 -13.75 7.10 -20.30
CA LEU A 7 -13.14 5.89 -19.76
C LEU A 7 -14.18 4.76 -19.80
N GLU A 8 -13.81 3.64 -20.41
CA GLU A 8 -14.65 2.46 -20.39
C GLU A 8 -14.52 1.76 -19.02
N VAL A 9 -15.61 1.75 -18.26
CA VAL A 9 -15.68 1.09 -16.94
C VAL A 9 -16.69 -0.06 -17.03
N SER A 10 -16.21 -1.28 -17.30
CA SER A 10 -17.06 -2.46 -17.47
C SER A 10 -16.60 -3.61 -16.59
N TRP A 11 -17.48 -4.04 -15.68
CA TRP A 11 -17.23 -5.18 -14.78
C TRP A 11 -16.85 -6.45 -15.51
N VAL A 12 -17.57 -6.76 -16.60
CA VAL A 12 -17.32 -7.96 -17.41
C VAL A 12 -15.94 -7.91 -18.06
N LYS A 13 -15.54 -6.74 -18.57
CA LYS A 13 -14.21 -6.55 -19.16
C LYS A 13 -13.11 -6.62 -18.09
N THR A 14 -13.35 -6.09 -16.89
CA THR A 14 -12.43 -6.22 -15.75
C THR A 14 -12.21 -7.68 -15.37
N LEU A 15 -13.28 -8.47 -15.27
CA LEU A 15 -13.18 -9.92 -14.99
C LEU A 15 -12.40 -10.64 -16.09
N GLN A 16 -12.73 -10.38 -17.36
CA GLN A 16 -12.02 -10.99 -18.49
C GLN A 16 -10.54 -10.63 -18.50
N TRP A 17 -10.20 -9.39 -18.16
CA TRP A 17 -8.84 -8.91 -18.08
C TRP A 17 -8.07 -9.58 -16.92
N LEU A 18 -8.61 -9.57 -15.70
CA LEU A 18 -7.97 -10.21 -14.54
C LEU A 18 -7.89 -11.73 -14.65
N ASN A 19 -8.74 -12.38 -15.44
CA ASN A 19 -8.70 -13.83 -15.63
C ASN A 19 -7.60 -14.27 -16.62
N LYS A 20 -7.03 -13.35 -17.42
CA LYS A 20 -5.93 -13.68 -18.32
C LYS A 20 -4.65 -13.94 -17.52
N THR A 21 -4.12 -15.15 -17.63
CA THR A 21 -2.87 -15.57 -16.96
C THR A 21 -1.61 -15.26 -17.77
N THR A 22 -1.76 -14.93 -19.05
CA THR A 22 -0.68 -14.65 -19.99
C THR A 22 -0.46 -13.15 -20.23
N ASP A 23 -1.22 -12.30 -19.53
CA ASP A 23 -1.15 -10.84 -19.72
C ASP A 23 0.03 -10.26 -18.93
N GLU A 24 0.85 -9.43 -19.57
CA GLU A 24 2.03 -8.78 -18.98
C GLU A 24 1.67 -7.49 -18.21
N SER A 25 0.44 -7.39 -17.72
CA SER A 25 -0.09 -6.17 -17.12
C SER A 25 0.46 -5.92 -15.71
N PHE A 26 1.72 -5.50 -15.64
CA PHE A 26 2.45 -5.01 -14.46
C PHE A 26 2.22 -5.81 -13.17
N GLY A 27 1.88 -7.09 -13.26
CA GLY A 27 1.59 -7.94 -12.11
C GLY A 27 0.23 -7.73 -11.44
N TYR A 28 -0.74 -7.02 -12.05
CA TYR A 28 -2.01 -6.70 -11.39
C TYR A 28 -2.80 -7.94 -10.96
N ARG A 29 -2.83 -8.98 -11.79
CA ARG A 29 -3.48 -10.25 -11.43
C ARG A 29 -2.81 -10.90 -10.21
N GLN A 30 -1.48 -10.89 -10.17
CA GLN A 30 -0.67 -11.46 -9.09
C GLN A 30 -0.86 -10.65 -7.80
N TRP A 31 -0.85 -9.33 -7.89
CA TRP A 31 -1.16 -8.43 -6.79
C TRP A 31 -2.57 -8.69 -6.22
N PHE A 32 -3.56 -8.84 -7.10
CA PHE A 32 -4.92 -9.14 -6.67
C PHE A 32 -5.06 -10.54 -6.06
N TYR A 33 -4.29 -11.52 -6.56
CA TYR A 33 -4.20 -12.83 -5.93
C TYR A 33 -3.66 -12.73 -4.49
N GLN A 34 -2.56 -12.02 -4.28
CA GLN A 34 -2.02 -11.80 -2.92
C GLN A 34 -2.99 -11.02 -2.03
N THR A 35 -3.73 -10.07 -2.60
CA THR A 35 -4.81 -9.39 -1.88
C THR A 35 -5.88 -10.39 -1.39
N CYS A 36 -6.22 -11.39 -2.20
CA CYS A 36 -7.18 -12.45 -1.88
C CYS A 36 -6.62 -13.60 -1.02
N THR A 37 -5.31 -13.72 -0.85
CA THR A 37 -4.71 -14.83 -0.09
C THR A 37 -3.91 -14.39 1.13
N GLU A 38 -3.52 -13.13 1.22
CA GLU A 38 -2.56 -12.66 2.23
C GLU A 38 -2.96 -11.30 2.83
N PHE A 39 -3.13 -10.26 2.00
CA PHE A 39 -3.07 -8.88 2.51
C PHE A 39 -4.41 -8.18 2.74
N GLY A 40 -5.45 -8.51 1.97
CA GLY A 40 -6.77 -7.88 2.14
C GLY A 40 -6.82 -6.37 1.85
N PHE A 41 -5.93 -5.84 1.01
CA PHE A 41 -5.87 -4.43 0.60
C PHE A 41 -7.02 -4.01 -0.33
N TYR A 42 -8.26 -4.14 0.14
CA TYR A 42 -9.47 -3.72 -0.58
C TYR A 42 -9.78 -2.24 -0.36
N GLN A 43 -10.03 -1.49 -1.43
CA GLN A 43 -10.50 -0.11 -1.35
C GLN A 43 -12.03 -0.11 -1.34
N THR A 44 -12.61 0.58 -0.35
CA THR A 44 -14.06 0.72 -0.20
C THR A 44 -14.45 2.20 -0.07
N CYS A 45 -15.68 2.52 -0.44
CA CYS A 45 -16.24 3.87 -0.43
C CYS A 45 -17.73 3.84 -0.07
N GLU A 46 -18.06 3.07 0.97
CA GLU A 46 -19.46 2.85 1.38
C GLU A 46 -20.01 4.03 2.20
N ASP A 47 -19.12 4.82 2.81
CA ASP A 47 -19.49 5.97 3.61
C ASP A 47 -20.09 7.09 2.76
N SER A 48 -21.09 7.77 3.34
CA SER A 48 -21.80 8.85 2.66
C SER A 48 -20.94 10.06 2.27
N SER A 49 -19.85 10.29 3.02
CA SER A 49 -18.87 11.36 2.82
C SER A 49 -17.81 11.04 1.77
N CYS A 50 -17.70 9.77 1.36
CA CYS A 50 -16.71 9.37 0.38
C CYS A 50 -17.07 9.93 -1.01
N PRO A 51 -16.13 10.61 -1.71
CA PRO A 51 -16.43 11.30 -2.96
C PRO A 51 -16.52 10.37 -4.19
N PHE A 52 -16.26 9.06 -4.02
CA PHE A 52 -16.30 8.07 -5.09
C PHE A 52 -17.60 7.25 -5.09
N SER A 53 -17.70 6.27 -5.99
CA SER A 53 -18.89 5.43 -6.12
C SER A 53 -19.12 4.59 -4.86
N ARG A 54 -20.33 4.70 -4.30
CA ARG A 54 -20.80 3.84 -3.19
C ARG A 54 -20.99 2.37 -3.57
N MET A 55 -20.81 2.03 -4.85
CA MET A 55 -20.79 0.64 -5.31
C MET A 55 -19.45 -0.06 -5.01
N MET A 56 -18.40 0.69 -4.63
CA MET A 56 -17.13 0.12 -4.18
C MET A 56 -17.27 -0.34 -2.72
N THR A 57 -17.90 -1.50 -2.55
CA THR A 57 -18.13 -2.15 -1.25
C THR A 57 -17.07 -3.21 -0.99
N LEU A 58 -16.85 -3.56 0.28
CA LEU A 58 -15.99 -4.71 0.60
C LEU A 58 -16.48 -5.97 -0.13
N GLN A 59 -17.78 -6.22 -0.13
CA GLN A 59 -18.41 -7.36 -0.79
C GLN A 59 -18.08 -7.41 -2.30
N SER A 60 -18.19 -6.27 -3.00
CA SER A 60 -17.88 -6.21 -4.43
C SER A 60 -16.42 -6.56 -4.73
N GLN A 61 -15.51 -6.19 -3.84
CA GLN A 61 -14.09 -6.43 -3.96
C GLN A 61 -13.74 -7.89 -3.61
N THR A 62 -14.27 -8.44 -2.53
CA THR A 62 -14.01 -9.81 -2.09
C THR A 62 -14.64 -10.86 -2.99
N GLN A 63 -15.76 -10.55 -3.65
CA GLN A 63 -16.40 -11.46 -4.61
C GLN A 63 -15.48 -11.81 -5.79
N LEU A 64 -14.60 -10.89 -6.20
CA LEU A 64 -13.62 -11.14 -7.24
C LEU A 64 -12.66 -12.28 -6.88
N CYS A 65 -12.34 -12.50 -5.61
CA CYS A 65 -11.46 -13.59 -5.17
C CYS A 65 -12.03 -14.96 -5.53
N SER A 66 -13.34 -15.14 -5.32
CA SER A 66 -14.02 -16.38 -5.71
C SER A 66 -14.13 -16.51 -7.23
N LEU A 67 -14.47 -15.42 -7.92
CA LEU A 67 -14.67 -15.44 -9.37
C LEU A 67 -13.38 -15.66 -10.18
N LEU A 68 -12.25 -15.12 -9.73
CA LEU A 68 -10.99 -15.13 -10.46
C LEU A 68 -10.07 -16.29 -10.06
N PHE A 69 -10.14 -16.72 -8.80
CA PHE A 69 -9.15 -17.64 -8.22
C PHE A 69 -9.76 -18.84 -7.51
N ASN A 70 -11.10 -18.96 -7.48
CA ASN A 70 -11.81 -19.98 -6.71
C ASN A 70 -11.47 -19.95 -5.20
N ILE A 71 -11.13 -18.77 -4.67
CA ILE A 71 -10.87 -18.58 -3.24
C ILE A 71 -12.19 -18.27 -2.53
N PRO A 72 -12.63 -19.08 -1.55
CA PRO A 72 -13.86 -18.79 -0.80
C PRO A 72 -13.70 -17.55 0.07
N GLN A 73 -14.67 -16.63 0.03
CA GLN A 73 -14.56 -15.37 0.78
C GLN A 73 -14.41 -15.55 2.30
N TYR A 74 -14.97 -16.62 2.87
CA TYR A 74 -14.89 -16.87 4.31
C TYR A 74 -13.45 -17.18 4.79
N THR A 75 -12.52 -17.55 3.90
CA THR A 75 -11.12 -17.81 4.28
C THR A 75 -10.30 -16.54 4.39
N LEU A 76 -10.79 -15.41 3.85
CA LEU A 76 -10.04 -14.16 3.74
C LEU A 76 -9.55 -13.65 5.10
N SER A 77 -10.43 -13.59 6.10
CA SER A 77 -10.06 -13.11 7.45
C SER A 77 -8.94 -13.95 8.05
N ALA A 78 -9.08 -15.28 8.02
CA ALA A 78 -8.08 -16.19 8.59
C ALA A 78 -6.71 -16.07 7.90
N ASN A 79 -6.72 -15.87 6.58
CA ASN A 79 -5.51 -15.68 5.80
C ASN A 79 -4.81 -14.34 6.13
N ILE A 80 -5.59 -13.26 6.26
CA ILE A 80 -5.09 -11.94 6.65
C ILE A 80 -4.54 -11.98 8.08
N ASP A 81 -5.25 -12.63 9.00
CA ASP A 81 -4.83 -12.82 10.38
C ASP A 81 -3.53 -13.62 10.45
N PHE A 82 -3.39 -14.67 9.65
CA PHE A 82 -2.14 -15.42 9.53
C PHE A 82 -0.98 -14.53 9.06
N THR A 83 -1.17 -13.76 7.98
CA THR A 83 -0.14 -12.84 7.46
C THR A 83 0.29 -11.82 8.51
N ASN A 84 -0.68 -11.19 9.18
CA ASN A 84 -0.40 -10.21 10.23
C ASN A 84 0.33 -10.83 11.42
N GLN A 85 -0.06 -12.03 11.86
CA GLN A 85 0.64 -12.73 12.94
C GLN A 85 2.05 -13.15 12.55
N TYR A 86 2.24 -13.61 11.30
CA TYR A 86 3.53 -14.06 10.82
C TYR A 86 4.53 -12.91 10.70
N TYR A 87 4.12 -11.76 10.17
CA TYR A 87 5.00 -10.60 9.97
C TYR A 87 4.98 -9.59 11.13
N GLY A 88 4.04 -9.71 12.05
CA GLY A 88 3.88 -8.83 13.21
C GLY A 88 3.05 -7.55 12.97
N GLY A 89 2.32 -7.48 11.84
CA GLY A 89 1.41 -6.38 11.53
C GLY A 89 2.07 -5.00 11.59
N ASP A 90 1.46 -4.09 12.35
CA ASP A 90 1.96 -2.72 12.59
C ASP A 90 3.00 -2.62 13.73
N GLN A 91 3.32 -3.75 14.39
CA GLN A 91 4.30 -3.87 15.46
C GLN A 91 5.31 -5.01 15.19
N PRO A 92 5.98 -4.99 14.04
CA PRO A 92 6.83 -6.10 13.64
C PRO A 92 8.14 -6.12 14.44
N GLN A 93 8.63 -7.33 14.73
CA GLN A 93 9.89 -7.54 15.47
C GLN A 93 11.10 -7.44 14.53
N THR A 94 11.32 -6.25 13.97
CA THR A 94 12.36 -5.99 12.97
C THR A 94 13.63 -5.36 13.53
N HIS A 95 14.75 -5.72 12.91
CA HIS A 95 16.08 -5.19 13.21
C HIS A 95 16.65 -4.53 11.96
N ARG A 96 17.22 -3.32 12.10
CA ARG A 96 17.82 -2.55 11.00
C ARG A 96 16.84 -2.25 9.85
N VAL A 97 15.58 -1.98 10.20
CA VAL A 97 14.52 -1.56 9.26
C VAL A 97 14.07 -0.15 9.62
N LEU A 98 13.94 0.70 8.59
CA LEU A 98 13.39 2.04 8.69
C LEU A 98 12.05 2.11 7.96
N TYR A 99 10.99 2.51 8.66
CA TYR A 99 9.65 2.68 8.11
C TYR A 99 9.43 4.14 7.77
N VAL A 100 9.50 4.49 6.49
CA VAL A 100 9.33 5.86 6.01
C VAL A 100 7.93 6.03 5.43
N ASN A 101 7.20 7.01 5.96
CA ASN A 101 5.82 7.28 5.59
C ASN A 101 5.65 8.75 5.22
N GLY A 102 4.73 9.00 4.28
CA GLY A 102 4.22 10.34 4.00
C GLY A 102 2.88 10.56 4.70
N ASP A 103 2.64 11.73 5.27
CA ASP A 103 1.41 12.03 6.02
C ASP A 103 0.15 12.22 5.15
N ILE A 104 0.31 12.40 3.83
CA ILE A 104 -0.79 12.47 2.87
C ILE A 104 -0.86 11.21 2.00
N ASP A 105 -0.06 10.18 2.30
CA ASP A 105 -0.14 8.88 1.63
C ASP A 105 -1.31 8.06 2.21
N PRO A 106 -2.32 7.69 1.40
CA PRO A 106 -3.43 6.86 1.87
C PRO A 106 -2.99 5.45 2.33
N TRP A 107 -1.78 5.01 2.00
CA TRP A 107 -1.21 3.74 2.47
C TRP A 107 -0.54 3.84 3.85
N MET A 108 -0.30 5.05 4.37
CA MET A 108 0.33 5.25 5.68
C MET A 108 -0.36 4.46 6.82
N PRO A 109 -1.70 4.38 6.91
CA PRO A 109 -2.37 3.63 7.98
C PRO A 109 -2.06 2.13 8.00
N LEU A 110 -1.52 1.57 6.90
CA LEU A 110 -1.11 0.16 6.83
C LEU A 110 0.37 -0.06 7.18
N SER A 111 1.06 0.96 7.68
CA SER A 111 2.49 0.95 7.97
C SER A 111 2.76 1.06 9.47
N VAL A 112 4.02 0.87 9.86
CA VAL A 112 4.50 1.20 11.21
C VAL A 112 4.61 2.72 11.31
N VAL A 113 3.69 3.33 12.05
CA VAL A 113 3.66 4.77 12.33
C VAL A 113 4.06 5.04 13.79
N ARG A 114 4.57 6.25 14.07
CA ARG A 114 5.07 6.62 15.41
C ARG A 114 3.93 6.63 16.44
N ASN A 115 3.81 5.56 17.23
CA ASN A 115 2.76 5.44 18.26
C ASN A 115 3.23 5.80 19.68
N GLY A 116 4.36 6.51 19.80
CA GLY A 116 4.78 7.14 21.05
C GLY A 116 5.71 6.32 21.95
N THR A 117 6.03 5.07 21.61
CA THR A 117 7.09 4.32 22.31
C THR A 117 8.49 4.85 21.91
N GLY A 118 9.50 4.63 22.77
CA GLY A 118 10.88 5.07 22.50
C GLY A 118 11.52 4.40 21.27
N GLU A 119 11.16 3.14 21.01
CA GLU A 119 11.68 2.35 19.88
C GLU A 119 11.03 2.76 18.54
N ASP A 120 9.74 3.11 18.53
CA ASP A 120 9.06 3.57 17.31
C ASP A 120 9.58 4.93 16.84
N LYS A 121 10.01 5.79 17.79
CA LYS A 121 10.63 7.09 17.46
C LYS A 121 11.94 6.94 16.69
N GLN A 122 12.64 5.81 16.84
CA GLN A 122 13.92 5.54 16.19
C GLN A 122 13.76 4.81 14.85
N ARG A 123 12.69 4.03 14.65
CA ARG A 123 12.50 3.20 13.45
C ARG A 123 11.48 3.71 12.45
N ALA A 124 10.60 4.65 12.83
CA ALA A 124 9.63 5.24 11.91
C ALA A 124 9.94 6.71 11.62
N VAL A 125 9.79 7.13 10.37
CA VAL A 125 9.94 8.51 9.89
C VAL A 125 8.63 8.92 9.21
N LEU A 126 8.06 10.03 9.66
CA LEU A 126 6.88 10.63 9.03
C LEU A 126 7.29 11.93 8.34
N ILE A 127 7.17 11.98 7.02
CA ILE A 127 7.53 13.12 6.18
C ILE A 127 6.28 13.96 5.93
N GLN A 128 6.27 15.16 6.51
CA GLN A 128 5.16 16.10 6.37
C GLN A 128 4.97 16.58 4.93
N GLY A 129 3.74 16.53 4.45
CA GLY A 129 3.32 16.87 3.11
C GLY A 129 3.92 15.99 2.01
N SER A 130 4.22 14.73 2.31
CA SER A 130 4.79 13.76 1.36
C SER A 130 3.78 12.69 1.00
N ALA A 131 3.76 12.30 -0.27
CA ALA A 131 2.91 11.24 -0.79
C ALA A 131 3.68 9.91 -0.90
N HIS A 132 3.03 8.92 -1.51
CA HIS A 132 3.51 7.54 -1.64
C HIS A 132 4.95 7.43 -2.16
N CYS A 133 5.83 6.91 -1.30
CA CYS A 133 7.23 6.60 -1.59
C CYS A 133 8.03 7.76 -2.21
N ALA A 134 7.66 9.02 -1.94
CA ALA A 134 8.27 10.16 -2.61
C ALA A 134 9.76 10.34 -2.27
N ASP A 135 10.20 9.82 -1.12
CA ASP A 135 11.57 9.78 -0.64
C ASP A 135 12.50 8.91 -1.50
N MET A 136 11.92 7.91 -2.20
CA MET A 136 12.64 7.01 -3.11
C MET A 136 12.89 7.60 -4.50
N ASN A 137 12.20 8.68 -4.87
CA ASN A 137 12.40 9.36 -6.15
C ASN A 137 13.73 10.09 -6.22
N SER A 138 14.24 10.40 -7.41
CA SER A 138 15.43 11.26 -7.54
C SER A 138 15.24 12.64 -6.91
N LEU A 139 16.32 13.24 -6.41
CA LEU A 139 16.32 14.59 -5.84
C LEU A 139 15.89 15.62 -6.87
N ARG A 140 14.97 16.52 -6.48
CA ARG A 140 14.59 17.68 -7.29
C ARG A 140 14.86 18.97 -6.51
N PRO A 141 15.31 20.05 -7.17
CA PRO A 141 15.47 21.34 -6.51
C PRO A 141 14.18 21.83 -5.84
N SER A 142 13.03 21.53 -6.45
CA SER A 142 11.68 21.85 -5.98
C SER A 142 11.17 20.97 -4.83
N ASP A 143 11.91 19.95 -4.40
CA ASP A 143 11.51 19.11 -3.27
C ASP A 143 11.38 19.97 -2.00
N ARG A 144 10.30 19.72 -1.24
CA ARG A 144 10.04 20.36 0.05
C ARG A 144 11.19 20.04 1.02
N THR A 145 11.43 20.95 1.97
CA THR A 145 12.46 20.75 3.00
C THR A 145 12.22 19.48 3.83
N SER A 146 10.96 19.19 4.17
CA SER A 146 10.58 17.95 4.86
C SER A 146 11.01 16.70 4.09
N LEU A 147 10.74 16.66 2.78
CA LEU A 147 11.16 15.55 1.91
C LEU A 147 12.68 15.45 1.81
N LYS A 148 13.40 16.57 1.66
CA LYS A 148 14.87 16.57 1.64
C LYS A 148 15.47 16.00 2.93
N GLN A 149 14.89 16.32 4.09
CA GLN A 149 15.34 15.83 5.40
C GLN A 149 14.93 14.38 5.67
N GLY A 150 13.75 13.97 5.23
CA GLY A 150 13.18 12.64 5.48
C GLY A 150 13.72 11.53 4.58
N ARG A 151 14.56 11.85 3.58
CA ARG A 151 15.07 10.88 2.60
C ARG A 151 15.90 9.77 3.22
N VAL A 152 15.60 8.53 2.84
CA VAL A 152 16.34 7.32 3.24
C VAL A 152 17.84 7.43 2.97
N SER A 153 18.26 8.10 1.89
CA SER A 153 19.69 8.27 1.58
C SER A 153 20.47 9.07 2.62
N ALA A 154 19.82 9.96 3.38
CA ALA A 154 20.45 10.64 4.50
C ALA A 154 20.67 9.67 5.67
N TRP A 155 19.67 8.83 5.96
CA TRP A 155 19.72 7.82 7.02
C TRP A 155 20.76 6.71 6.73
N LEU A 156 20.83 6.22 5.50
CA LEU A 156 21.81 5.20 5.11
C LEU A 156 23.26 5.70 5.30
N LYS A 157 23.52 7.00 5.10
CA LYS A 157 24.83 7.59 5.36
C LYS A 157 25.15 7.60 6.86
N SER A 158 24.20 7.98 7.71
CA SER A 158 24.38 7.97 9.16
C SER A 158 24.59 6.54 9.68
N ALA A 159 23.77 5.58 9.25
CA ALA A 159 23.91 4.18 9.65
C ALA A 159 25.25 3.56 9.20
N ALA A 160 25.77 3.95 8.03
CA ALA A 160 27.07 3.50 7.56
C ALA A 160 28.25 4.09 8.36
N LEU A 161 28.06 5.25 9.00
CA LEU A 161 29.06 5.86 9.87
C LEU A 161 29.08 5.20 11.26
N GLU A 162 27.90 4.89 11.82
CA GLU A 162 27.77 4.16 13.09
C GLU A 162 28.38 2.75 13.05
N TYR A 163 28.56 2.16 11.86
CA TYR A 163 29.18 0.83 11.70
C TYR A 163 30.72 0.89 11.66
N ARG A 164 31.32 2.08 11.60
CA ARG A 164 32.78 2.25 11.51
C ARG A 164 33.45 2.53 12.86
N ASP A 165 32.66 2.71 13.91
CA ASP A 165 33.08 2.86 15.31
C ASP A 165 32.72 1.60 16.12
#